data_AF-A0A7Y3DBR7-F1
#
_entry.id   AF-A0A7Y3DBR7-F1
#
_cell.length_a   1.000
_cell.length_b   1.000
_cell.length_c   1.000
_cell.angle_alpha   90.00
_cell.angle_beta   90.00
_cell.angle_gamma   90.00
#
_symmetry.space_group_name_H-M   'P 1'
#
loop_
_entity.id
_entity.type
_entity.pdbx_description
1 polymer ?
#
loop_
_entity_poly.entity_id
_entity_poly.type
_entity_poly.pdbx_seq_one_letter_code
_entity_poly.pdbx_strand_id
1 'polypeptide(L)'
;MGELADELMDRVARIVPVLPVSLVCEVLLGDVERAWTELELKAAVQARLVELEAAGAAVYIPHENRGYAVEVGLRMLVLRHIVTSSDGVYSANGDDLSLVRYYANAIAHWATPGRAAETAAETAAADASGAA
;
A
#
# COMPACT_ATOMS: atom_id res chain seq x y z
N MET A 1 25.67 11.44 -9.35
CA MET A 1 25.38 10.32 -10.28
C MET A 1 24.00 9.69 -10.02
N GLY A 2 23.14 10.27 -9.16
CA GLY A 2 21.83 9.69 -8.80
C GLY A 2 20.62 10.26 -9.55
N GLU A 3 20.63 11.53 -9.98
CA GLU A 3 19.43 12.21 -10.50
C GLU A 3 18.75 11.50 -11.69
N LEU A 4 19.54 10.93 -12.62
CA LEU A 4 18.98 10.17 -13.74
C LEU A 4 18.36 8.84 -13.29
N ALA A 5 18.96 8.19 -12.30
CA ALA A 5 18.42 6.95 -11.76
C ALA A 5 17.10 7.22 -11.03
N ASP A 6 17.03 8.32 -10.26
CA ASP A 6 15.83 8.73 -9.55
C ASP A 6 14.69 9.09 -10.52
N GLU A 7 14.97 9.88 -11.56
CA GLU A 7 13.98 10.23 -12.59
C GLU A 7 13.44 8.96 -13.29
N LEU A 8 14.32 8.01 -13.61
CA LEU A 8 13.93 6.76 -14.24
C LEU A 8 13.04 5.92 -13.31
N MET A 9 13.44 5.76 -12.05
CA MET A 9 12.68 4.99 -11.07
C MET A 9 11.31 5.62 -10.79
N ASP A 10 11.22 6.95 -10.74
CA ASP A 10 9.95 7.68 -10.62
C ASP A 10 9.02 7.43 -11.83
N ARG A 11 9.59 7.42 -13.04
CA ARG A 11 8.82 7.11 -14.26
C ARG A 11 8.35 5.67 -14.28
N VAL A 12 9.16 4.73 -13.81
CA VAL A 12 8.79 3.31 -13.68
C VAL A 12 7.69 3.15 -12.63
N ALA A 13 7.80 3.80 -11.47
CA ALA A 13 6.80 3.72 -10.41
C ALA A 13 5.41 4.15 -10.91
N ARG A 14 5.34 5.25 -11.69
CA ARG A 14 4.07 5.76 -12.25
C ARG A 14 3.35 4.81 -13.21
N ILE A 15 4.01 3.78 -13.75
CA ILE A 15 3.37 2.78 -14.62
C ILE A 15 3.01 1.48 -13.88
N VAL A 16 3.45 1.31 -12.63
CA VAL A 16 3.12 0.12 -11.82
C VAL A 16 1.65 0.23 -11.38
N PRO A 17 0.80 -0.77 -11.68
CA PRO A 17 -0.60 -0.72 -11.32
C PRO A 17 -0.82 -0.87 -9.81
N VAL A 18 -1.89 -0.26 -9.30
CA VAL A 18 -2.34 -0.47 -7.91
C VAL A 18 -2.88 -1.90 -7.78
N LEU A 19 -2.20 -2.73 -6.99
CA LEU A 19 -2.60 -4.11 -6.73
C LEU A 19 -3.60 -4.18 -5.57
N PRO A 20 -4.63 -5.04 -5.63
CA PRO A 20 -5.62 -5.16 -4.55
C PRO A 20 -5.03 -5.48 -3.18
N VAL A 21 -4.01 -6.33 -3.12
CA VAL A 21 -3.34 -6.69 -1.86
C VAL A 21 -2.62 -5.49 -1.24
N SER A 22 -1.91 -4.71 -2.06
CA SER A 22 -1.20 -3.50 -1.62
C SER A 22 -2.15 -2.44 -1.10
N LEU A 23 -3.30 -2.28 -1.77
CA LEU A 23 -4.32 -1.32 -1.38
C LEU A 23 -4.99 -1.68 -0.06
N VAL A 24 -5.35 -2.96 0.15
CA VAL A 24 -5.91 -3.42 1.42
C VAL A 24 -4.88 -3.24 2.55
N CYS A 25 -3.61 -3.58 2.31
CA CYS A 25 -2.55 -3.40 3.29
C CYS A 25 -2.31 -1.91 3.64
N GLU A 26 -2.39 -0.99 2.67
CA GLU A 26 -2.27 0.46 2.92
C GLU A 26 -3.39 0.94 3.86
N VAL A 27 -4.64 0.53 3.61
CA VAL A 27 -5.79 0.88 4.46
C VAL A 27 -5.64 0.33 5.89
N LEU A 28 -5.23 -0.93 6.02
CA LEU A 28 -5.02 -1.56 7.33
C LEU A 28 -3.89 -0.89 8.13
N LEU A 29 -2.85 -0.38 7.47
CA LEU A 29 -1.78 0.36 8.15
C LEU A 29 -2.19 1.75 8.65
N GLY A 30 -3.27 2.31 8.10
CA GLY A 30 -3.81 3.58 8.60
C GLY A 30 -4.29 3.48 10.05
N ASP A 31 -4.71 2.28 10.47
CA ASP A 31 -5.12 1.97 11.84
C ASP A 31 -4.94 0.48 12.12
N VAL A 32 -3.75 0.10 12.61
CA VAL A 32 -3.32 -1.30 12.77
C VAL A 32 -4.12 -2.06 13.83
N GLU A 33 -4.55 -1.36 14.89
CA GLU A 33 -5.28 -1.94 16.01
C GLU A 33 -6.79 -2.05 15.73
N ARG A 34 -7.27 -1.42 14.65
CA ARG A 34 -8.69 -1.41 14.32
C ARG A 34 -9.13 -2.73 13.72
N ALA A 35 -10.21 -3.26 14.30
CA ALA A 35 -11.02 -4.30 13.68
C ALA A 35 -12.05 -3.65 12.74
N TRP A 36 -12.06 -4.09 11.48
CA TRP A 36 -12.95 -3.60 10.44
C TRP A 36 -14.00 -4.65 10.11
N THR A 37 -15.27 -4.28 10.06
CA THR A 37 -16.24 -5.15 9.37
C THR A 37 -15.91 -5.24 7.88
N GLU A 38 -16.40 -6.28 7.20
CA GLU A 38 -16.19 -6.43 5.76
C GLU A 38 -16.65 -5.20 4.96
N LEU A 39 -17.80 -4.64 5.33
CA LEU A 39 -18.39 -3.49 4.64
C LEU A 39 -17.56 -2.23 4.85
N GLU A 40 -17.10 -1.97 6.09
CA GLU A 40 -16.26 -0.80 6.39
C GLU A 40 -14.92 -0.89 5.66
N LEU A 41 -14.28 -2.06 5.66
CA LEU A 41 -13.02 -2.25 4.97
C LEU A 41 -13.17 -2.08 3.45
N LYS A 42 -14.20 -2.69 2.86
CA LYS A 42 -14.51 -2.51 1.43
C LYS A 42 -14.76 -1.03 1.11
N ALA A 43 -15.52 -0.31 1.93
CA ALA A 43 -15.79 1.11 1.74
C ALA A 43 -14.51 1.96 1.81
N ALA A 44 -13.65 1.74 2.81
CA ALA A 44 -12.38 2.45 2.96
C ALA A 44 -11.44 2.19 1.78
N VAL A 45 -11.34 0.94 1.34
CA VAL A 45 -10.54 0.57 0.16
C VAL A 45 -11.07 1.20 -1.12
N GLN A 46 -12.39 1.24 -1.33
CA GLN A 46 -12.97 1.90 -2.49
C GLN A 46 -12.73 3.42 -2.47
N ALA A 47 -12.88 4.06 -1.31
CA ALA A 47 -12.57 5.48 -1.16
C ALA A 47 -11.09 5.77 -1.52
N ARG A 48 -10.18 4.95 -1.00
CA ARG A 48 -8.75 5.08 -1.29
C ARG A 48 -8.43 4.87 -2.78
N LEU A 49 -9.08 3.90 -3.42
CA LEU A 49 -8.92 3.65 -4.85
C LEU A 49 -9.30 4.88 -5.70
N VAL A 50 -10.42 5.54 -5.36
CA VAL A 50 -10.87 6.76 -6.04
C VAL A 50 -9.85 7.89 -5.90
N GLU A 51 -9.24 8.06 -4.72
CA GLU A 51 -8.18 9.05 -4.50
C GLU A 51 -6.94 8.76 -5.35
N LEU A 52 -6.50 7.50 -5.41
CA LEU A 52 -5.35 7.08 -6.21
C LEU A 52 -5.59 7.29 -7.71
N GLU A 53 -6.80 7.00 -8.18
CA GLU A 53 -7.19 7.25 -9.58
C GLU A 53 -7.18 8.74 -9.92
N ALA A 54 -7.69 9.59 -9.02
CA ALA A 54 -7.63 11.04 -9.18
C ALA A 54 -6.18 11.55 -9.21
N ALA A 55 -5.25 10.85 -8.55
CA ALA A 55 -3.81 11.12 -8.60
C ALA A 55 -3.11 10.57 -9.86
N GLY A 56 -3.82 9.87 -10.74
CA GLY A 56 -3.30 9.31 -12.00
C GLY A 56 -2.80 7.87 -11.91
N ALA A 57 -3.11 7.15 -10.83
CA ALA A 57 -2.71 5.75 -10.68
C ALA A 57 -3.41 4.85 -11.70
N ALA A 58 -2.63 3.96 -12.32
CA ALA A 58 -3.17 2.96 -13.23
C ALA A 58 -3.90 1.86 -12.45
N VAL A 59 -5.23 1.78 -12.61
CA VAL A 59 -6.06 0.72 -12.03
C VAL A 59 -6.57 -0.18 -13.15
N TYR A 60 -5.99 -1.37 -13.29
CA TYR A 60 -6.29 -2.31 -14.39
C TYR A 60 -7.58 -3.15 -14.16
N ILE A 61 -8.53 -2.66 -13.37
CA ILE A 61 -9.77 -3.39 -13.06
C ILE A 61 -10.97 -2.61 -13.62
N PRO A 62 -11.75 -3.18 -14.56
CA PRO A 62 -13.00 -2.58 -15.04
C PRO A 62 -13.87 -2.14 -13.86
N HIS A 63 -14.51 -0.97 -13.94
CA HIS A 63 -15.25 -0.37 -12.80
C HIS A 63 -16.23 -1.36 -12.14
N GLU A 64 -16.92 -2.15 -12.95
CA GLU A 64 -17.87 -3.20 -12.53
C GLU A 64 -17.26 -4.36 -11.72
N ASN A 65 -15.94 -4.59 -11.80
CA ASN A 65 -15.24 -5.69 -11.13
C ASN A 65 -14.31 -5.24 -9.99
N ARG A 66 -14.31 -3.95 -9.62
CA ARG A 66 -13.42 -3.41 -8.57
C ARG A 66 -13.71 -3.99 -7.19
N GLY A 67 -14.98 -4.08 -6.82
CA GLY A 67 -15.39 -4.71 -5.56
C GLY A 67 -14.92 -6.16 -5.48
N TYR A 68 -15.02 -6.90 -6.59
CA TYR A 68 -14.53 -8.27 -6.69
C TYR A 68 -13.01 -8.37 -6.53
N ALA A 69 -12.25 -7.47 -7.15
CA ALA A 69 -10.79 -7.47 -7.01
C ALA A 69 -10.32 -7.19 -5.57
N VAL A 70 -10.98 -6.26 -4.87
CA VAL A 70 -10.72 -5.98 -3.44
C VAL A 70 -11.02 -7.20 -2.58
N GLU A 71 -12.14 -7.89 -2.84
CA GLU A 71 -12.49 -9.11 -2.14
C GLU A 71 -11.47 -10.23 -2.38
N VAL A 72 -11.00 -10.40 -3.62
CA VAL A 72 -9.93 -11.37 -3.94
C VAL A 72 -8.64 -11.01 -3.21
N GLY A 73 -8.27 -9.73 -3.16
CA GLY A 73 -7.09 -9.25 -2.43
C GLY A 73 -7.18 -9.56 -0.94
N LEU A 74 -8.30 -9.21 -0.30
CA LEU A 74 -8.55 -9.50 1.11
C LEU A 74 -8.52 -11.01 1.39
N ARG A 75 -9.19 -11.82 0.56
CA ARG A 75 -9.19 -13.29 0.67
C ARG A 75 -7.77 -13.86 0.60
N MET A 76 -6.92 -13.32 -0.29
CA MET A 76 -5.53 -13.77 -0.44
C MET A 76 -4.66 -13.43 0.78
N LEU A 77 -4.95 -12.33 1.47
CA LEU A 77 -4.26 -11.93 2.70
C LEU A 77 -4.69 -12.80 3.89
N VAL A 78 -5.98 -13.13 3.98
CA VAL A 78 -6.51 -14.04 5.01
C VAL A 78 -5.97 -15.46 4.84
N LEU A 79 -5.96 -15.99 3.61
CA LEU A 79 -5.40 -17.33 3.31
C LEU A 79 -3.91 -17.45 3.64
N ARG A 80 -3.18 -16.33 3.67
CA ARG A 80 -1.75 -16.27 4.02
C ARG A 80 -1.50 -15.86 5.47
N HIS A 81 -2.55 -15.71 6.29
CA HIS A 81 -2.48 -15.28 7.68
C HIS A 81 -1.91 -13.86 7.91
N ILE A 82 -1.83 -13.03 6.88
CA ILE A 82 -1.38 -11.64 6.96
C ILE A 82 -2.48 -10.74 7.55
N VAL A 83 -3.74 -11.13 7.31
CA VAL A 83 -4.93 -10.50 7.86
C VAL A 83 -5.67 -11.57 8.65
N THR A 84 -6.01 -11.26 9.89
CA THR A 84 -6.85 -12.12 10.72
C THR A 84 -8.32 -11.85 10.40
N SER A 85 -9.13 -12.90 10.37
CA SER A 85 -10.59 -12.79 10.29
C SER A 85 -11.22 -13.59 11.42
N SER A 86 -12.01 -12.92 12.27
CA SER A 86 -12.81 -13.54 13.35
C SER A 86 -14.16 -12.87 13.38
N ASP A 87 -15.24 -13.64 13.50
CA ASP A 87 -16.60 -13.10 13.70
C ASP A 87 -17.03 -12.01 12.69
N GLY A 88 -16.55 -12.09 11.45
CA GLY A 88 -16.88 -11.13 10.38
C GLY A 88 -16.12 -9.80 10.44
N VAL A 89 -15.14 -9.67 11.34
CA VAL A 89 -14.19 -8.55 11.37
C VAL A 89 -12.81 -8.95 10.89
N TYR A 90 -12.08 -7.97 10.36
CA TYR A 90 -10.76 -8.10 9.76
C TYR A 90 -9.79 -7.12 10.41
N SER A 91 -8.58 -7.55 10.69
CA SER A 91 -7.49 -6.71 11.21
C SER A 91 -6.16 -7.21 10.67
N ALA A 92 -5.15 -6.34 10.65
CA ALA A 92 -3.80 -6.78 10.35
C ALA A 92 -3.34 -7.81 11.39
N ASN A 93 -2.64 -8.86 10.96
CA ASN A 93 -1.96 -9.74 11.90
C ASN A 93 -0.76 -8.98 12.49
N GLY A 94 -0.74 -8.83 13.82
CA GLY A 94 0.33 -8.17 14.55
C GLY A 94 1.71 -8.79 14.31
N ASP A 95 1.76 -10.11 14.09
CA ASP A 95 3.01 -10.83 13.85
C ASP A 95 3.57 -10.59 12.43
N ASP A 96 2.72 -10.21 11.47
CA ASP A 96 3.06 -10.04 10.05
C ASP A 96 3.03 -8.57 9.59
N LEU A 97 3.08 -7.60 10.50
CA LEU A 97 3.04 -6.17 10.16
C LEU A 97 4.17 -5.74 9.21
N SER A 98 5.31 -6.41 9.26
CA SER A 98 6.42 -6.18 8.32
C SER A 98 6.00 -6.48 6.87
N LEU A 99 5.21 -7.53 6.67
CA LEU A 99 4.71 -7.95 5.37
C LEU A 99 3.55 -7.08 4.90
N VAL A 100 2.67 -6.65 5.82
CA VAL A 100 1.64 -5.64 5.53
C VAL A 100 2.31 -4.36 5.02
N ARG A 101 3.37 -3.89 5.69
CA ARG A 101 4.16 -2.72 5.29
C ARG A 101 4.86 -2.91 3.96
N TYR A 102 5.45 -4.08 3.73
CA TYR A 102 6.05 -4.41 2.46
C TYR A 102 5.05 -4.28 1.30
N TYR A 103 3.84 -4.81 1.45
CA TYR A 103 2.82 -4.71 0.40
C TYR A 103 2.28 -3.29 0.20
N ALA A 104 2.06 -2.54 1.29
CA ALA A 104 1.60 -1.15 1.21
C ALA A 104 2.65 -0.24 0.54
N ASN A 105 3.94 -0.50 0.78
CA ASN A 105 5.04 0.28 0.19
C ASN A 105 5.05 0.24 -1.34
N ALA A 106 4.50 -0.81 -1.97
CA ALA A 106 4.42 -0.91 -3.43
C ALA A 106 3.63 0.24 -4.08
N ILE A 107 2.70 0.87 -3.35
CA ILE A 107 1.88 1.99 -3.84
C ILE A 107 2.13 3.30 -3.06
N ALA A 108 3.06 3.30 -2.10
CA ALA A 108 3.36 4.44 -1.24
C ALA A 108 3.82 5.70 -1.99
N HIS A 109 4.35 5.54 -3.21
CA HIS A 109 4.73 6.65 -4.08
C HIS A 109 3.53 7.45 -4.62
N TRP A 110 2.30 6.91 -4.52
CA TRP A 110 1.06 7.63 -4.83
C TRP A 110 0.50 8.41 -3.62
N ALA A 111 0.92 8.08 -2.39
CA ALA A 111 0.43 8.69 -1.16
C ALA A 111 1.07 10.05 -0.83
N THR A 112 2.14 10.43 -1.52
CA THR A 112 2.84 11.70 -1.31
C THR A 112 3.43 12.16 -2.65
N PRO A 113 3.10 13.36 -3.16
CA PRO A 113 3.95 13.99 -4.14
C PRO A 113 5.27 14.33 -3.44
N GLY A 114 6.28 13.47 -3.57
CA GLY A 114 7.64 13.73 -3.06
C GLY A 114 8.30 12.69 -2.16
N ARG A 115 7.83 11.43 -2.09
CA ARG A 115 8.51 10.41 -1.25
C ARG A 115 9.87 9.92 -1.78
N ALA A 116 10.22 10.25 -3.02
CA ALA A 116 11.59 10.07 -3.51
C ALA A 116 12.62 10.87 -2.67
N ALA A 117 12.20 11.96 -2.02
CA ALA A 117 13.07 12.80 -1.20
C ALA A 117 13.31 12.27 0.23
N GLU A 118 12.39 11.46 0.78
CA GLU A 118 12.46 11.02 2.18
C GLU A 118 13.38 9.80 2.35
N THR A 119 13.36 8.87 1.37
CA THR A 119 14.30 7.73 1.30
C THR A 119 15.76 8.19 1.09
N ALA A 120 15.95 9.32 0.39
CA ALA A 120 17.26 9.94 0.21
C ALA A 120 17.77 10.59 1.52
N ALA A 121 16.87 11.17 2.34
CA ALA A 121 17.22 11.77 3.61
C ALA A 121 17.62 10.73 4.67
N GLU A 122 16.96 9.56 4.69
CA GLU A 122 17.29 8.46 5.62
C GLU A 122 18.62 7.77 5.23
N THR A 123 18.91 7.68 3.93
CA THR A 123 20.21 7.20 3.42
C THR A 123 21.35 8.19 3.75
N ALA A 124 21.10 9.50 3.67
CA ALA A 124 22.07 10.53 4.03
C ALA A 124 22.35 10.61 5.55
N ALA A 125 21.36 10.30 6.39
CA ALA A 125 21.53 10.26 7.85
C ALA A 125 22.34 9.02 8.30
N ALA A 126 22.24 7.90 7.59
CA ALA A 126 23.03 6.71 7.86
C ALA A 126 24.53 6.89 7.54
N ASP A 127 24.86 7.64 6.47
CA ASP A 127 26.25 7.94 6.09
C ASP A 127 26.96 8.92 7.05
N ALA A 128 26.20 9.76 7.78
CA ALA A 128 26.77 10.71 8.75
C ALA A 128 27.18 10.05 10.09
N SER A 129 26.67 8.85 10.38
CA SER A 129 26.91 8.12 11.64
C SER A 129 28.17 7.23 11.61
N GLY A 130 28.71 6.95 10.42
CA GLY A 130 29.84 6.02 10.22
C GLY A 130 31.24 6.66 10.22
N ALA A 131 31.36 7.96 10.50
CA ALA A 131 32.62 8.72 10.35
C ALA A 131 33.16 9.33 11.66
N ALA A 132 32.93 8.68 12.81
CA ALA A 132 33.55 9.04 14.09
C ALA A 132 34.56 7.98 14.54
#